data_AF-C1BJU1-F1
#
_entry.id   AF-C1BJU1-F1
#
_cell.length_a   1.000
_cell.length_b   1.000
_cell.length_c   1.000
_cell.angle_alpha   90.00
_cell.angle_beta   90.00
_cell.angle_gamma   90.00
#
_symmetry.space_group_name_H-M   'P 1'
#
loop_
_entity.id
_entity.type
_entity.pdbx_description
1 polymer ?
#
loop_
_entity_poly.entity_id
_entity_poly.type
_entity_poly.pdbx_seq_one_letter_code
_entity_poly.pdbx_strand_id
1 'polypeptide(L)'
;MSDNDDIEVDSDADKRAHHNALERKRRDHIKDSFHSLRDSVPALQGEKQSVKQASRAQILDQATEYIQYMRRKNHTHQQDIDDLKKQNALLEQQGECLARGLELGKRSRKGPLVRALEKAKGNTQVQSSYSSPDSSLYTNPKGSAVSAFDGGSDSSSDSEPEDPPTRKKLRVEPS
;
A
#
# COMPACT_ATOMS: atom_id res chain seq x y z
N MET A 1 -43.35 31.81 49.61
CA MET A 1 -44.33 31.70 48.51
C MET A 1 -43.58 30.98 47.41
N SER A 2 -44.11 29.84 46.96
CA SER A 2 -43.36 28.87 46.15
C SER A 2 -42.96 29.46 44.80
N ASP A 3 -41.67 29.38 44.48
CA ASP A 3 -41.15 29.50 43.12
C ASP A 3 -41.83 28.40 42.31
N ASN A 4 -42.83 28.81 41.53
CA ASN A 4 -43.50 27.95 40.59
C ASN A 4 -42.58 27.93 39.37
N ASP A 5 -41.68 26.96 39.30
CA ASP A 5 -40.92 26.68 38.09
C ASP A 5 -41.94 26.53 36.97
N ASP A 6 -41.91 27.48 36.03
CA ASP A 6 -42.65 27.48 34.78
C ASP A 6 -42.17 26.23 34.00
N ILE A 7 -42.76 25.08 34.32
CA ILE A 7 -42.66 23.89 33.50
C ILE A 7 -43.38 24.28 32.22
N GLU A 8 -42.62 24.81 31.26
CA GLU A 8 -43.07 24.99 29.88
C GLU A 8 -43.54 23.62 29.39
N VAL A 9 -44.84 23.37 29.55
CA VAL A 9 -45.51 22.22 28.95
C VAL A 9 -45.51 22.51 27.46
N ASP A 10 -44.46 22.05 26.78
CA ASP A 10 -44.30 22.11 25.32
C ASP A 10 -45.64 21.77 24.67
N SER A 11 -46.26 22.76 24.02
CA SER A 11 -47.58 22.59 23.45
C SER A 11 -47.50 21.55 22.33
N ASP A 12 -48.61 20.87 22.01
CA ASP A 12 -48.63 19.92 20.88
C ASP A 12 -48.20 20.57 19.55
N ALA A 13 -48.35 21.90 19.45
CA ALA A 13 -47.82 22.72 18.37
C ALA A 13 -46.27 22.75 18.33
N ASP A 14 -45.62 22.91 19.48
CA ASP A 14 -44.16 22.99 19.61
C ASP A 14 -43.52 21.63 19.30
N LYS A 15 -44.10 20.55 19.81
CA LYS A 15 -43.68 19.17 19.47
C LYS A 15 -43.76 18.91 17.97
N ARG A 16 -44.84 19.38 17.32
CA ARG A 16 -45.03 19.25 15.86
C ARG A 16 -44.02 20.11 15.08
N ALA A 17 -43.74 21.33 15.54
CA ALA A 17 -42.76 22.21 14.94
C ALA A 17 -41.34 21.63 15.04
N HIS A 18 -40.96 21.13 16.22
CA HIS A 18 -39.69 20.48 16.47
C HIS A 18 -39.50 19.22 15.60
N HIS A 19 -40.52 18.35 15.52
CA HIS A 19 -40.49 17.19 14.62
C HIS A 19 -40.30 17.59 13.15
N ASN A 20 -41.01 18.62 12.68
CA ASN A 20 -40.86 19.14 11.31
C ASN A 20 -39.47 19.74 11.05
N ALA A 21 -38.86 20.36 12.07
CA ALA A 21 -37.51 20.89 11.99
C ALA A 21 -36.48 19.76 11.85
N LEU A 22 -36.59 18.72 12.69
CA LEU A 22 -35.73 17.54 12.62
C LEU A 22 -35.83 16.82 11.28
N GLU A 23 -37.04 16.64 10.75
CA GLU A 23 -37.22 15.98 9.46
C GLU A 23 -36.65 16.82 8.30
N ARG A 24 -36.73 18.16 8.38
CA ARG A 24 -36.07 19.03 7.39
C ARG A 24 -34.55 18.82 7.41
N LYS A 25 -33.94 18.83 8.61
CA LYS A 25 -32.50 18.54 8.78
C LYS A 25 -32.14 17.17 8.22
N ARG A 26 -32.94 16.13 8.49
CA ARG A 26 -32.74 14.78 7.92
C ARG A 26 -32.78 14.80 6.39
N ARG A 27 -33.77 15.48 5.78
CA ARG A 27 -33.90 15.58 4.33
C ARG A 27 -32.74 16.32 3.67
N ASP A 28 -32.19 17.34 4.33
CA ASP A 28 -31.01 18.05 3.85
C ASP A 28 -29.77 17.16 3.87
N HIS A 29 -29.54 16.40 4.95
CA HIS A 29 -28.44 15.42 4.97
C HIS A 29 -28.57 14.36 3.87
N ILE A 30 -29.77 13.84 3.63
CA ILE A 30 -30.02 12.88 2.55
C ILE A 30 -29.73 13.52 1.19
N LYS A 31 -30.16 14.77 1.00
CA LYS A 31 -29.92 15.53 -0.23
C LYS A 31 -28.42 15.65 -0.47
N ASP A 32 -27.62 15.95 0.54
CA ASP A 32 -26.16 16.05 0.42
C ASP A 32 -25.54 14.70 0.06
N SER A 33 -25.99 13.61 0.69
CA SER A 33 -25.55 12.25 0.33
C SER A 33 -25.85 11.89 -1.13
N PHE A 34 -26.98 12.34 -1.69
CA PHE A 34 -27.29 12.15 -3.10
C PHE A 34 -26.36 12.95 -4.03
N HIS A 35 -25.93 14.15 -3.61
CA HIS A 35 -24.92 14.92 -4.36
C HIS A 35 -23.57 14.20 -4.34
N SER A 36 -23.09 13.77 -3.17
CA SER A 36 -21.84 13.00 -3.05
C SER A 36 -21.87 11.70 -3.86
N LEU A 37 -23.01 10.99 -3.89
CA LEU A 37 -23.18 9.79 -4.69
C LEU A 37 -23.12 10.10 -6.19
N ARG A 38 -23.85 11.13 -6.65
CA ARG A 38 -23.81 11.57 -8.04
C ARG A 38 -22.38 11.90 -8.48
N ASP A 39 -21.65 12.61 -7.64
CA ASP A 39 -20.28 13.02 -7.90
C ASP A 39 -19.27 11.87 -7.83
N SER A 40 -19.67 10.68 -7.38
CA SER A 40 -18.82 9.48 -7.38
C SER A 40 -19.06 8.58 -8.60
N VAL A 41 -20.11 8.85 -9.38
CA VAL A 41 -20.53 8.03 -10.53
C VAL A 41 -20.16 8.74 -11.84
N PRO A 42 -19.16 8.26 -12.61
CA PRO A 42 -18.65 8.98 -13.79
C PRO A 42 -19.70 9.33 -14.85
N ALA A 43 -20.70 8.48 -15.06
CA ALA A 43 -21.77 8.72 -16.03
C ALA A 43 -22.69 9.91 -15.65
N LEU A 44 -22.67 10.32 -14.39
CA LEU A 44 -23.46 11.44 -13.86
C LEU A 44 -22.64 12.72 -13.66
N GLN A 45 -21.31 12.63 -13.81
CA GLN A 45 -20.37 13.74 -13.80
C GLN A 45 -20.35 14.37 -15.21
N GLY A 46 -21.03 15.51 -15.42
CA GLY A 46 -20.94 16.20 -16.71
C GLY A 46 -21.93 17.35 -16.96
N GLU A 47 -21.51 18.24 -17.85
CA GLU A 47 -22.15 19.51 -18.22
C GLU A 47 -23.50 19.32 -18.95
N LYS A 48 -23.71 18.19 -19.65
CA LYS A 48 -25.01 17.89 -20.28
C LYS A 48 -26.11 17.53 -19.26
N GLN A 49 -25.73 17.08 -18.06
CA GLN A 49 -26.65 16.85 -16.94
C GLN A 49 -26.64 18.02 -15.93
N SER A 50 -25.81 19.04 -16.09
CA SER A 50 -25.92 20.25 -15.26
C SER A 50 -27.18 21.06 -15.60
N VAL A 51 -27.62 21.01 -16.87
CA VAL A 51 -28.85 21.65 -17.35
C VAL A 51 -30.12 20.91 -16.86
N LYS A 52 -30.00 19.62 -16.51
CA LYS A 52 -31.06 18.83 -15.86
C LYS A 52 -30.43 17.97 -14.77
N GLN A 53 -30.41 18.48 -13.53
CA GLN A 53 -30.05 17.74 -12.33
C GLN A 53 -30.56 16.29 -12.44
N ALA A 54 -29.65 15.31 -12.37
CA ALA A 54 -30.02 13.90 -12.43
C ALA A 54 -31.04 13.57 -11.34
N SER A 55 -32.13 12.87 -11.69
CA SER A 55 -33.17 12.55 -10.71
C SER A 55 -32.67 11.55 -9.66
N ARG A 56 -33.29 11.50 -8.48
CA ARG A 56 -32.90 10.54 -7.42
C ARG A 56 -32.91 9.09 -7.91
N ALA A 57 -33.93 8.72 -8.69
CA ALA A 57 -34.02 7.38 -9.28
C ALA A 57 -32.84 7.11 -10.21
N GLN A 58 -32.53 8.04 -11.13
CA GLN A 58 -31.40 7.92 -12.04
C GLN A 58 -30.06 7.78 -11.31
N ILE A 59 -29.87 8.53 -10.22
CA ILE A 59 -28.65 8.42 -9.40
C ILE A 59 -28.51 7.00 -8.83
N LEU A 60 -29.60 6.42 -8.32
CA LEU A 60 -29.59 5.05 -7.78
C LEU A 60 -29.37 3.99 -8.87
N ASP A 61 -30.02 4.14 -10.02
CA ASP A 61 -29.89 3.20 -11.15
C ASP A 61 -28.47 3.19 -11.69
N GLN A 62 -27.91 4.38 -11.96
CA GLN A 62 -26.55 4.53 -12.49
C GLN A 62 -25.48 4.12 -11.48
N ALA A 63 -25.68 4.40 -10.18
CA ALA A 63 -24.78 3.91 -9.13
C ALA A 63 -24.78 2.37 -9.07
N THR A 64 -25.96 1.76 -9.15
CA THR A 64 -26.11 0.30 -9.15
C THR A 64 -25.40 -0.32 -10.35
N GLU A 65 -25.62 0.22 -11.54
CA GLU A 65 -24.97 -0.21 -12.78
C GLU A 65 -23.45 -0.07 -12.67
N TYR A 66 -22.96 1.06 -12.16
CA TYR A 66 -21.53 1.32 -12.00
C TYR A 66 -20.87 0.35 -11.01
N ILE A 67 -21.50 0.04 -9.88
CA ILE A 67 -21.00 -0.96 -8.93
C ILE A 67 -20.88 -2.34 -9.60
N GLN A 68 -21.90 -2.76 -10.35
CA GLN A 68 -21.87 -4.05 -11.06
C GLN A 68 -20.80 -4.09 -12.14
N TYR A 69 -20.64 -2.99 -12.89
CA TYR A 69 -19.57 -2.84 -13.86
C TYR A 69 -18.19 -2.93 -13.21
N MET A 70 -17.94 -2.17 -12.13
CA MET A 70 -16.65 -2.17 -11.44
C MET A 70 -16.32 -3.53 -10.81
N ARG A 71 -17.32 -4.27 -10.30
CA ARG A 71 -17.13 -5.65 -9.83
C ARG A 71 -16.64 -6.58 -10.94
N ARG A 72 -17.28 -6.53 -12.10
CA ARG A 72 -16.86 -7.33 -13.27
C ARG A 72 -15.47 -6.93 -13.76
N LYS A 73 -15.21 -5.62 -13.86
CA LYS A 73 -13.91 -5.09 -14.28
C LYS A 73 -12.78 -5.49 -13.33
N ASN A 74 -12.99 -5.37 -12.01
CA ASN A 74 -12.00 -5.79 -11.02
C ASN A 74 -11.74 -7.30 -11.09
N HIS A 75 -12.75 -8.12 -11.36
CA HIS A 75 -12.58 -9.55 -11.54
C HIS A 75 -11.71 -9.88 -12.76
N THR A 76 -11.96 -9.24 -13.91
CA THR A 76 -11.12 -9.39 -15.11
C THR A 76 -9.68 -8.96 -14.82
N HIS A 77 -9.47 -7.81 -14.20
CA HIS A 77 -8.11 -7.37 -13.84
C HIS A 77 -7.41 -8.33 -12.88
N GLN A 78 -8.13 -8.90 -11.92
CA GLN A 78 -7.56 -9.90 -11.02
C GLN A 78 -7.15 -11.17 -11.79
N GLN A 79 -7.95 -11.61 -12.75
CA GLN A 79 -7.62 -12.73 -13.63
C GLN A 79 -6.37 -12.43 -14.46
N ASP A 80 -6.30 -11.24 -15.07
CA ASP A 80 -5.14 -10.81 -15.86
C ASP A 80 -3.86 -10.79 -15.00
N ILE A 81 -3.96 -10.28 -13.76
CA ILE A 81 -2.84 -10.28 -12.80
C ILE A 81 -2.39 -11.71 -12.50
N ASP A 82 -3.32 -12.64 -12.27
CA ASP A 82 -2.98 -14.03 -11.92
C ASP A 82 -2.34 -14.77 -13.10
N ASP A 83 -2.81 -14.52 -14.33
CA ASP A 83 -2.24 -15.12 -15.53
C ASP A 83 -0.85 -14.53 -15.85
N LEU A 84 -0.65 -13.22 -15.68
CA LEU A 84 0.68 -12.59 -15.79
C LEU A 84 1.66 -13.12 -14.74
N LYS A 85 1.21 -13.34 -13.49
CA LYS A 85 2.05 -13.95 -12.45
C LYS A 85 2.50 -15.36 -12.83
N LYS A 86 1.61 -16.18 -13.39
CA LYS A 86 1.97 -17.53 -13.87
C LYS A 86 2.99 -17.46 -15.01
N GLN A 87 2.80 -16.54 -15.95
CA GLN A 87 3.73 -16.34 -17.06
C GLN A 87 5.11 -15.91 -16.55
N ASN A 88 5.17 -14.95 -15.62
CA ASN A 88 6.43 -14.52 -15.02
C ASN A 88 7.14 -15.66 -14.28
N ALA A 89 6.42 -16.47 -13.50
CA ALA A 89 7.00 -17.61 -12.81
C ALA A 89 7.64 -18.62 -13.79
N LEU A 90 7.01 -18.88 -14.93
CA LEU A 90 7.58 -19.75 -15.97
C LEU A 90 8.83 -19.14 -16.61
N LEU A 91 8.85 -17.84 -16.85
CA LEU A 91 10.00 -17.13 -17.42
C LEU A 91 11.17 -17.08 -16.42
N GLU A 92 10.90 -16.82 -15.15
CA GLU A 92 11.89 -16.86 -14.07
C GLU A 92 12.51 -18.27 -13.96
N GLN A 93 11.69 -19.32 -13.96
CA GLN A 93 12.16 -20.70 -13.96
C GLN A 93 13.07 -21.02 -15.17
N GLN A 94 12.70 -20.53 -16.37
CA GLN A 94 13.54 -20.70 -17.55
C GLN A 94 14.87 -19.95 -17.42
N GLY A 95 14.85 -18.71 -16.91
CA GLY A 95 16.04 -17.92 -16.62
C GLY A 95 16.99 -18.63 -15.65
N GLU A 96 16.46 -19.22 -14.58
CA GLU A 96 17.24 -20.02 -13.63
C GLU A 96 17.85 -21.26 -14.25
N CYS A 97 17.09 -22.02 -15.05
CA CYS A 97 17.59 -23.21 -15.74
C CYS A 97 18.75 -22.87 -16.69
N LEU A 98 18.62 -21.81 -17.47
CA LEU A 98 19.68 -21.34 -18.36
C LEU A 98 20.91 -20.87 -17.57
N ALA A 99 20.72 -20.12 -16.49
CA ALA A 99 21.82 -19.69 -15.62
C ALA A 99 22.59 -20.88 -15.02
N ARG A 100 21.89 -21.93 -14.54
CA ARG A 100 22.52 -23.15 -14.02
C ARG A 100 23.30 -23.90 -15.11
N GLY A 101 22.77 -23.98 -16.33
CA GLY A 101 23.46 -24.58 -17.48
C GLY A 101 24.77 -23.86 -17.81
N LEU A 102 24.77 -22.52 -17.79
CA LEU A 102 25.97 -21.72 -18.02
C LEU A 102 27.02 -21.88 -16.92
N GLU A 103 26.63 -22.00 -15.64
CA GLU A 103 27.55 -22.26 -14.53
C GLU A 103 28.21 -23.65 -14.60
N LEU A 104 27.53 -24.65 -15.15
CA LEU A 104 28.14 -25.95 -15.44
C LEU A 104 29.18 -25.85 -16.57
N GLY A 105 28.91 -25.05 -17.61
CA GLY A 105 29.84 -24.80 -18.71
C GLY A 105 31.12 -24.07 -18.28
N LYS A 106 31.04 -23.10 -17.36
CA LYS A 106 32.22 -22.39 -16.81
C LYS A 106 33.11 -23.28 -15.95
N ARG A 107 32.53 -24.21 -15.18
CA ARG A 107 33.27 -25.19 -14.38
C ARG A 107 34.03 -26.20 -15.25
N SER A 108 33.48 -26.57 -16.40
CA SER A 108 34.13 -27.49 -17.35
C SER A 108 35.30 -26.83 -18.11
N ARG A 109 35.27 -25.52 -18.37
CA ARG A 109 36.38 -24.78 -19.00
C ARG A 109 37.60 -24.56 -18.11
N LYS A 110 37.48 -24.73 -16.78
CA LYS A 110 38.64 -24.89 -15.88
C LYS A 110 39.10 -26.36 -15.87
N GLY A 111 39.41 -26.88 -17.05
CA GLY A 111 40.04 -28.18 -17.21
C GLY A 111 41.46 -28.21 -16.63
N PRO A 112 42.14 -29.38 -16.64
CA PRO A 112 43.41 -29.66 -15.95
C PRO A 112 44.53 -28.62 -16.15
N LEU A 113 44.46 -27.83 -17.22
CA LEU A 113 45.40 -26.77 -17.55
C LEU A 113 45.51 -25.68 -16.47
N VAL A 114 44.41 -25.28 -15.84
CA VAL A 114 44.42 -24.26 -14.77
C VAL A 114 45.07 -24.81 -13.50
N ARG A 115 44.81 -26.09 -13.18
CA ARG A 115 45.39 -26.79 -12.02
C ARG A 115 46.88 -27.07 -12.21
N ALA A 116 47.32 -27.29 -13.45
CA ALA A 116 48.73 -27.40 -13.80
C ALA A 116 49.45 -26.03 -13.75
N LEU A 117 48.78 -24.94 -14.16
CA LEU A 117 49.36 -23.60 -14.12
C LEU A 117 49.61 -23.07 -12.70
N GLU A 118 48.71 -23.36 -11.74
CA GLU A 118 48.94 -23.01 -10.32
C GLU A 118 50.09 -23.83 -9.70
N LYS A 119 50.26 -25.10 -10.10
CA LYS A 119 51.40 -25.92 -9.67
C LYS A 119 52.74 -25.48 -10.28
N ALA A 120 52.74 -24.88 -11.47
CA ALA A 120 53.96 -24.37 -12.11
C ALA A 120 54.37 -22.97 -11.62
N LYS A 121 53.48 -22.22 -10.95
CA LYS A 121 53.74 -20.83 -10.51
C LYS A 121 54.32 -20.70 -9.10
N GLY A 122 54.47 -21.82 -8.37
CA GLY A 122 55.03 -21.88 -7.02
C GLY A 122 56.55 -21.96 -6.91
N ASN A 123 57.32 -21.93 -8.01
CA ASN A 123 58.78 -22.10 -7.98
C ASN A 123 59.59 -20.92 -8.54
N THR A 124 59.05 -19.70 -8.53
CA THR A 124 59.79 -18.50 -8.94
C THR A 124 59.93 -17.55 -7.76
N GLN A 125 60.95 -17.78 -6.95
CA GLN A 125 61.54 -16.77 -6.09
C GLN A 125 62.21 -15.74 -7.01
N VAL A 126 61.46 -14.72 -7.43
CA VAL A 126 62.04 -13.49 -7.99
C VAL A 126 61.52 -12.35 -7.14
N GLN A 127 62.37 -11.92 -6.21
CA GLN A 127 62.38 -10.56 -5.73
C GLN A 127 62.56 -9.66 -6.95
N SER A 128 61.54 -8.90 -7.34
CA SER A 128 61.76 -7.65 -8.06
C SER A 128 60.49 -6.80 -8.01
N SER A 129 60.54 -5.87 -7.06
CA SER A 129 59.96 -4.53 -7.11
C SER A 129 59.44 -4.06 -8.47
N TYR A 130 58.12 -3.99 -8.62
CA TYR A 130 57.45 -2.85 -9.25
C TYR A 130 56.06 -2.70 -8.62
N SER A 131 55.91 -1.70 -7.75
CA SER A 131 54.59 -1.21 -7.38
C SER A 131 54.07 -0.42 -8.58
N SER A 132 53.07 -0.97 -9.28
CA SER A 132 52.30 -0.24 -10.29
C SER A 132 51.23 0.60 -9.58
N PRO A 133 51.12 1.91 -9.85
CA PRO A 133 50.18 2.78 -9.15
C PRO A 133 48.84 2.80 -9.89
N ASP A 134 47.88 1.98 -9.45
CA ASP A 134 46.47 2.29 -9.70
C ASP A 134 45.53 1.68 -8.65
N SER A 135 45.91 1.78 -7.37
CA SER A 135 45.04 1.42 -6.25
C SER A 135 45.17 2.46 -5.13
N SER A 136 44.99 3.72 -5.50
CA SER A 136 45.03 4.83 -4.55
C SER A 136 43.92 5.82 -4.86
N LEU A 137 42.69 5.46 -4.48
CA LEU A 137 41.67 6.46 -4.25
C LEU A 137 41.13 6.43 -2.80
N TYR A 138 41.45 5.42 -1.99
CA TYR A 138 40.90 5.31 -0.63
C TYR A 138 41.87 4.61 0.34
N THR A 139 42.83 5.35 0.89
CA THR A 139 43.64 4.94 2.06
C THR A 139 43.79 6.13 3.00
N ASN A 140 43.55 5.93 4.30
CA ASN A 140 43.72 7.00 5.28
C ASN A 140 45.21 7.39 5.46
N PRO A 141 45.53 8.59 6.01
CA PRO A 141 46.91 9.07 6.22
C PRO A 141 47.81 8.16 7.08
N LYS A 142 47.23 7.13 7.70
CA LYS A 142 47.91 6.09 8.49
C LYS A 142 48.20 4.80 7.67
N GLY A 143 47.92 4.79 6.37
CA GLY A 143 48.29 3.70 5.45
C GLY A 143 47.42 2.42 5.54
N SER A 144 46.25 2.47 6.18
CA SER A 144 45.34 1.32 6.24
C SER A 144 44.30 1.37 5.12
N ALA A 145 44.00 0.22 4.51
CA ALA A 145 42.95 0.06 3.50
C ALA A 145 41.58 0.26 4.14
N VAL A 146 40.78 1.20 3.61
CA VAL A 146 39.41 1.47 4.07
C VAL A 146 38.42 0.78 3.14
N SER A 147 37.64 -0.16 3.69
CA SER A 147 36.56 -0.86 2.98
C SER A 147 35.43 0.10 2.63
N ALA A 148 34.94 0.08 1.39
CA ALA A 148 33.89 0.98 0.88
C ALA A 148 32.47 0.40 0.99
N PHE A 149 32.18 -0.47 1.96
CA PHE A 149 30.83 -1.00 2.16
C PHE A 149 30.59 -1.33 3.64
N ASP A 150 29.99 -0.38 4.35
CA ASP A 150 29.23 -0.64 5.56
C ASP A 150 27.97 0.26 5.52
N GLY A 151 27.13 -0.02 4.53
CA GLY A 151 25.81 0.59 4.39
C GLY A 151 24.83 -0.09 5.33
N GLY A 152 25.03 0.12 6.64
CA GLY A 152 24.03 -0.17 7.66
C GLY A 152 22.88 0.83 7.54
N SER A 153 21.67 0.34 7.30
CA SER A 153 20.44 1.07 7.54
C SER A 153 19.46 0.13 8.20
N ASP A 154 19.54 0.10 9.52
CA ASP A 154 18.52 -0.33 10.45
C ASP A 154 17.37 0.67 10.44
N SER A 155 16.42 0.49 9.52
CA SER A 155 15.10 1.12 9.69
C SER A 155 14.32 0.36 10.76
N SER A 156 14.37 0.86 11.98
CA SER A 156 13.46 0.48 13.07
C SER A 156 12.10 1.15 12.84
N SER A 157 11.12 0.41 12.32
CA SER A 157 9.72 0.83 12.39
C SER A 157 9.12 0.37 13.72
N ASP A 158 8.99 1.34 14.62
CA ASP A 158 8.18 1.26 15.83
C ASP A 158 6.73 0.94 15.45
N SER A 159 6.20 -0.16 15.95
CA SER A 159 4.81 -0.58 15.77
C SER A 159 4.05 -0.22 17.04
N GLU A 160 3.23 0.82 17.00
CA GLU A 160 2.27 1.10 18.07
C GLU A 160 1.08 0.13 17.98
N PRO A 161 0.74 -0.60 19.06
CA PRO A 161 -0.54 -1.26 19.18
C PRO A 161 -1.53 -0.32 19.90
N GLU A 162 -2.42 0.34 19.14
CA GLU A 162 -3.59 1.00 19.73
C GLU A 162 -4.70 -0.04 19.97
N ASP A 163 -4.75 -0.53 21.21
CA ASP A 163 -5.85 -1.30 21.78
C ASP A 163 -7.09 -0.41 22.05
N PRO A 164 -8.31 -0.98 22.00
CA PRO A 164 -9.56 -0.22 22.15
C PRO A 164 -9.80 0.24 23.62
N PRO A 165 -10.42 1.41 23.85
CA PRO A 165 -10.64 1.91 25.20
C PRO A 165 -11.71 1.08 25.94
N THR A 166 -11.24 0.35 26.95
CA THR A 166 -12.04 -0.22 28.02
C THR A 166 -12.56 0.90 28.93
N ARG A 167 -13.90 1.04 29.05
CA ARG A 167 -14.50 1.78 30.18
C ARG A 167 -14.98 0.80 31.25
N LYS A 168 -14.45 1.02 32.44
CA LYS A 168 -14.58 0.23 33.66
C LYS A 168 -16.02 0.17 34.18
N LYS A 169 -16.35 -0.99 34.74
CA LYS A 169 -17.57 -1.27 35.52
C LYS A 169 -17.59 -0.42 36.81
N LEU A 170 -18.75 0.12 37.17
CA LEU A 170 -19.10 0.41 38.56
C LEU A 170 -20.13 -0.63 39.00
N ARG A 171 -19.76 -1.40 40.02
CA ARG A 171 -20.60 -2.35 40.75
C ARG A 171 -21.06 -1.68 42.03
N VAL A 172 -22.37 -1.60 42.25
CA VAL A 172 -22.98 -1.47 43.58
C VAL A 172 -24.28 -2.30 43.59
N GLU A 173 -24.29 -3.28 44.46
CA GLU A 173 -25.40 -4.03 45.07
C GLU A 173 -25.20 -3.85 46.60
N PRO A 174 -26.09 -4.27 47.51
CA PRO A 174 -27.49 -4.70 47.38
C PRO A 174 -28.43 -3.98 48.38
N SER A 175 -29.75 -4.18 48.27
CA SER A 175 -30.63 -4.56 49.39
C SER A 175 -32.01 -4.99 48.91
#